data_AF-T1K0I5-F1
#
_entry.id   AF-T1K0I5-F1
#
_cell.length_a   1.000
_cell.length_b   1.000
_cell.length_c   1.000
_cell.angle_alpha   90.00
_cell.angle_beta   90.00
_cell.angle_gamma   90.00
#
_symmetry.space_group_name_H-M   'P 1'
#
loop_
_entity.id
_entity.type
_entity.pdbx_description
1 polymer ?
#
loop_
_entity_poly.entity_id
_entity_poly.type
_entity_poly.pdbx_seq_one_letter_code
_entity_poly.pdbx_strand_id
1 'polypeptide(L)'
;MVEGITIEIQKILNLLAIYPYVDEFSEYKSYPKWLIIITLGVLSFLHGLHSCYWSFIYLCHFESTFTSITKCLYDIHYDLISIIRGLVVLFMFDWAALDNHVSITQKVWLKMDQKSHEFIIKSRRFKLIVMTFSSLNDLIWTLVGAYLFPTDSEDFKDRPSIYKYVIAVCEFVTVMGWLFMLNMISEICINLQAMFAMINQKLTDHPFNIDHLTDQIKIYRSYYSLTIRATQSAETFLCYYLTIVYIEFIYSNLVNNIFNLASPTNSLADSLQILCYNLSTTTYLFYLTYNLIKVNYFSHKGSEDLYELSLLTDDNQCKQEIELFLYRMSKKDVGFTFSKLFVITPNFITSLFTLALTLILASPSFKLNPD
;
A
#
# COMPACT_ATOMS: atom_id res chain seq x y z
N MET A 1 -31.61 1.01 21.66
CA MET A 1 -31.69 1.27 20.21
C MET A 1 -30.34 1.78 19.66
N VAL A 2 -29.70 2.76 20.30
CA VAL A 2 -28.34 3.23 19.93
C VAL A 2 -27.28 2.11 20.02
N GLU A 3 -27.27 1.29 21.09
CA GLU A 3 -26.35 0.14 21.21
C GLU A 3 -26.55 -0.95 20.15
N GLY A 4 -27.78 -1.16 19.69
CA GLY A 4 -28.09 -2.15 18.65
C GLY A 4 -27.57 -1.73 17.27
N ILE A 5 -27.62 -0.43 16.98
CA ILE A 5 -27.09 0.15 15.74
C ILE A 5 -25.56 0.10 15.75
N THR A 6 -24.89 0.35 16.88
CA THR A 6 -23.42 0.22 16.97
C THR A 6 -22.96 -1.21 16.76
N ILE A 7 -23.70 -2.22 17.25
CA ILE A 7 -23.35 -3.63 17.06
C ILE A 7 -23.51 -4.06 15.59
N GLU A 8 -24.58 -3.63 14.91
CA GLU A 8 -24.80 -3.94 13.49
C GLU A 8 -23.82 -3.19 12.58
N ILE A 9 -23.52 -1.91 12.86
CA ILE A 9 -22.47 -1.17 12.15
C ILE A 9 -21.10 -1.82 12.40
N GLN A 10 -20.82 -2.30 13.62
CA GLN A 10 -19.57 -3.02 13.90
C GLN A 10 -19.50 -4.35 13.16
N LYS A 11 -20.60 -5.09 13.02
CA LYS A 11 -20.65 -6.31 12.20
C LYS A 11 -20.45 -6.03 10.72
N ILE A 12 -21.09 -4.98 10.19
CA ILE A 12 -20.94 -4.55 8.79
C ILE A 12 -19.52 -4.04 8.56
N LEU A 13 -18.94 -3.28 9.50
CA LEU A 13 -17.54 -2.86 9.47
C LEU A 13 -16.59 -4.04 9.62
N ASN A 14 -16.93 -5.10 10.36
CA ASN A 14 -16.14 -6.34 10.47
C ASN A 14 -16.31 -7.26 9.24
N LEU A 15 -17.35 -7.03 8.42
CA LEU A 15 -17.58 -7.70 7.14
C LEU A 15 -16.91 -6.93 5.98
N LEU A 16 -16.92 -5.59 6.03
CA LEU A 16 -16.27 -4.70 5.06
C LEU A 16 -14.77 -4.53 5.33
N ALA A 17 -14.36 -4.49 6.59
CA ALA A 17 -13.00 -4.84 6.96
C ALA A 17 -12.88 -6.33 6.73
N ILE A 18 -12.14 -6.73 5.70
CA ILE A 18 -11.90 -8.13 5.37
C ILE A 18 -10.97 -8.75 6.41
N TYR A 19 -11.35 -8.73 7.70
CA TYR A 19 -11.00 -9.62 8.81
C TYR A 19 -11.53 -9.02 10.13
N PRO A 20 -12.25 -9.81 10.96
CA PRO A 20 -12.60 -9.37 12.30
C PRO A 20 -11.33 -9.18 13.14
N TYR A 21 -11.47 -8.32 14.14
CA TYR A 21 -10.58 -8.20 15.29
C TYR A 21 -10.50 -9.57 16.00
N VAL A 22 -9.59 -10.44 15.56
CA VAL A 22 -9.39 -11.77 16.15
C VAL A 22 -8.08 -11.74 16.92
N ASP A 23 -8.19 -11.84 18.24
CA ASP A 23 -7.09 -11.87 19.20
C ASP A 23 -6.19 -13.11 19.05
N GLU A 24 -6.57 -14.08 18.22
CA GLU A 24 -5.80 -15.28 17.96
C GLU A 24 -5.12 -15.28 16.58
N PHE A 25 -3.79 -15.17 16.59
CA PHE A 25 -2.91 -15.35 15.43
C PHE A 25 -3.01 -16.74 14.75
N SER A 26 -3.84 -17.65 15.29
CA SER A 26 -4.08 -19.00 14.76
C SER A 26 -4.84 -18.98 13.42
N GLU A 27 -5.65 -17.95 13.14
CA GLU A 27 -6.41 -17.80 11.89
C GLU A 27 -5.65 -17.07 10.77
N TYR A 28 -4.46 -16.52 11.05
CA TYR A 28 -3.58 -15.89 10.05
C TYR A 28 -3.04 -16.86 9.00
N LYS A 29 -3.23 -18.17 9.18
CA LYS A 29 -2.69 -19.22 8.31
C LYS A 29 -3.32 -19.27 6.92
N SER A 30 -4.41 -18.57 6.67
CA SER A 30 -5.10 -18.65 5.39
C SER A 30 -5.53 -17.28 4.88
N TYR A 31 -4.56 -16.41 4.59
CA TYR A 31 -4.81 -15.41 3.54
C TYR A 31 -5.32 -16.18 2.31
N PRO A 32 -6.52 -15.87 1.78
CA PRO A 32 -7.02 -16.55 0.61
C PRO A 32 -6.19 -16.10 -0.59
N LYS A 33 -5.01 -16.71 -0.80
CA LYS A 33 -4.09 -16.41 -1.90
C LYS A 33 -4.82 -16.45 -3.23
N TRP A 34 -5.70 -17.44 -3.38
CA TRP A 34 -6.58 -17.60 -4.53
C TRP A 34 -7.47 -16.38 -4.77
N LEU A 35 -7.95 -15.69 -3.72
CA LEU A 35 -8.78 -14.50 -3.87
C LEU A 35 -7.98 -13.37 -4.52
N ILE A 36 -6.75 -13.10 -4.05
CA ILE A 36 -5.87 -12.10 -4.67
C ILE A 36 -5.53 -12.49 -6.12
N ILE A 37 -5.16 -13.74 -6.34
CA ILE A 37 -4.80 -14.25 -7.67
C ILE A 37 -5.98 -14.13 -8.65
N ILE A 38 -7.20 -14.46 -8.23
CA ILE A 38 -8.37 -14.37 -9.10
C ILE A 38 -8.77 -12.91 -9.31
N THR A 39 -8.91 -12.13 -8.23
CA THR A 39 -9.43 -10.75 -8.31
C THR A 39 -8.43 -9.79 -8.96
N LEU A 40 -7.21 -9.71 -8.43
CA LEU A 40 -6.20 -8.80 -8.96
C LEU A 40 -5.33 -9.39 -10.04
N GLY A 41 -5.11 -10.71 -10.04
CA GLY A 41 -4.33 -11.35 -11.08
C GLY A 41 -5.15 -11.52 -12.35
N VAL A 42 -6.05 -12.50 -12.35
CA VAL A 42 -6.79 -12.93 -13.55
C VAL A 42 -7.80 -11.89 -14.00
N LEU A 43 -8.68 -11.42 -13.11
CA LEU A 43 -9.76 -10.50 -13.51
C LEU A 43 -9.19 -9.14 -13.93
N SER A 44 -8.25 -8.56 -13.18
CA SER A 44 -7.58 -7.31 -13.59
C SER A 44 -6.88 -7.47 -14.96
N PHE A 45 -6.14 -8.55 -15.17
CA PHE A 45 -5.43 -8.78 -16.44
C PHE A 45 -6.39 -8.92 -17.62
N LEU A 46 -7.43 -9.75 -17.48
CA LEU A 46 -8.42 -9.97 -18.55
C LEU A 46 -9.24 -8.70 -18.81
N HIS A 47 -9.65 -7.99 -17.75
CA HIS A 47 -10.36 -6.72 -17.85
C HIS A 47 -9.50 -5.68 -18.58
N GLY A 48 -8.23 -5.51 -18.18
CA GLY A 48 -7.32 -4.58 -18.82
C GLY A 48 -7.03 -4.90 -20.29
N LEU A 49 -6.81 -6.19 -20.64
CA LEU A 49 -6.64 -6.60 -22.04
C LEU A 49 -7.87 -6.31 -22.89
N HIS A 50 -9.03 -6.66 -22.36
CA HIS A 50 -10.30 -6.44 -23.02
C HIS A 50 -10.56 -4.94 -23.18
N SER A 51 -10.40 -4.14 -22.13
CA SER A 51 -10.56 -2.69 -22.16
C SER A 51 -9.59 -2.06 -23.17
N CYS A 52 -8.30 -2.42 -23.16
CA CYS A 52 -7.29 -1.95 -24.10
C CYS A 52 -7.67 -2.24 -25.56
N TYR A 53 -8.19 -3.43 -25.86
CA TYR A 53 -8.68 -3.78 -27.20
C TYR A 53 -9.80 -2.84 -27.66
N TRP A 54 -10.75 -2.52 -26.78
CA TRP A 54 -11.83 -1.59 -27.09
C TRP A 54 -11.36 -0.14 -27.19
N SER A 55 -10.50 0.31 -26.28
CA SER A 55 -9.87 1.64 -26.32
C SER A 55 -9.14 1.87 -27.64
N PHE A 56 -8.39 0.87 -28.13
CA PHE A 56 -7.66 0.96 -29.38
C PHE A 56 -8.57 1.02 -30.62
N ILE A 57 -9.61 0.18 -30.68
CA ILE A 57 -10.49 0.13 -31.86
C ILE A 57 -11.39 1.36 -31.98
N TYR A 58 -11.90 1.88 -30.86
CA TYR A 58 -12.97 2.88 -30.89
C TYR A 58 -12.47 4.30 -30.61
N LEU A 59 -11.59 4.50 -29.62
CA LEU A 59 -11.19 5.85 -29.20
C LEU A 59 -10.05 6.41 -30.03
N CYS A 60 -9.09 5.59 -30.42
CA CYS A 60 -7.88 6.09 -31.09
C CYS A 60 -8.03 6.16 -32.62
N HIS A 61 -9.21 5.81 -33.17
CA HIS A 61 -9.44 5.77 -34.62
C HIS A 61 -10.11 7.03 -35.18
N PHE A 62 -10.67 7.91 -34.35
CA PHE A 62 -11.47 9.06 -34.79
C PHE A 62 -10.91 10.39 -34.25
N GLU A 63 -10.40 11.18 -35.18
CA GLU A 63 -10.00 12.60 -35.07
C GLU A 63 -8.70 12.93 -34.31
N SER A 64 -7.80 13.64 -35.01
CA SER A 64 -6.50 14.12 -34.51
C SER A 64 -6.62 15.41 -33.68
N THR A 65 -7.65 15.53 -32.84
CA THR A 65 -7.73 16.65 -31.89
C THR A 65 -6.91 16.34 -30.65
N PHE A 66 -6.24 17.35 -30.09
CA PHE A 66 -5.44 17.20 -28.87
C PHE A 66 -6.25 16.55 -27.73
N THR A 67 -7.53 16.93 -27.59
CA THR A 67 -8.45 16.36 -26.61
C THR A 67 -8.68 14.86 -26.82
N SER A 68 -8.95 14.42 -28.05
CA SER A 68 -9.14 13.01 -28.39
C SER A 68 -7.89 12.18 -28.08
N ILE A 69 -6.71 12.69 -28.45
CA ILE A 69 -5.42 12.05 -28.16
C ILE A 69 -5.21 11.94 -26.64
N THR A 70 -5.42 13.01 -25.88
CA THR A 70 -5.24 12.98 -24.41
C THR A 70 -6.21 12.02 -23.72
N LYS A 71 -7.44 11.87 -24.23
CA LYS A 71 -8.41 10.90 -23.72
C LYS A 71 -8.00 9.47 -24.04
N CYS A 72 -7.61 9.19 -25.30
CA CYS A 72 -7.07 7.88 -25.69
C CYS A 72 -5.84 7.50 -24.84
N LEU A 73 -4.93 8.44 -24.54
CA LEU A 73 -3.80 8.19 -23.64
C LEU A 73 -4.23 7.92 -22.19
N TYR A 74 -5.25 8.61 -21.69
CA TYR A 74 -5.82 8.37 -20.37
C TYR A 74 -6.40 6.96 -20.25
N ASP A 75 -7.21 6.54 -21.23
CA ASP A 75 -7.87 5.23 -21.22
C ASP A 75 -6.83 4.10 -21.35
N ILE A 76 -5.90 4.22 -22.31
CA ILE A 76 -4.80 3.24 -22.49
C ILE A 76 -3.97 3.12 -21.21
N HIS A 77 -3.73 4.23 -20.52
CA HIS A 77 -2.95 4.20 -19.29
C HIS A 77 -3.64 3.38 -18.19
N TYR A 78 -4.92 3.64 -17.95
CA TYR A 78 -5.71 2.91 -16.96
C TYR A 78 -5.70 1.40 -17.27
N ASP A 79 -5.91 1.05 -18.54
CA ASP A 79 -5.90 -0.33 -19.03
C ASP A 79 -4.53 -0.99 -18.83
N LEU A 80 -3.45 -0.28 -19.15
CA LEU A 80 -2.08 -0.76 -18.99
C LEU A 80 -1.72 -1.00 -17.52
N ILE A 81 -2.14 -0.12 -16.61
CA ILE A 81 -1.96 -0.35 -15.16
C ILE A 81 -2.65 -1.64 -14.74
N SER A 82 -3.90 -1.84 -15.17
CA SER A 82 -4.67 -3.04 -14.83
C SER A 82 -3.98 -4.32 -15.33
N ILE A 83 -3.46 -4.30 -16.55
CA ILE A 83 -2.66 -5.39 -17.12
C ILE A 83 -1.40 -5.64 -16.28
N ILE A 84 -0.62 -4.59 -15.99
CA ILE A 84 0.65 -4.68 -15.26
C ILE A 84 0.43 -5.20 -13.84
N ARG A 85 -0.60 -4.71 -13.13
CA ARG A 85 -1.01 -5.20 -11.80
C ARG A 85 -1.32 -6.70 -11.86
N GLY A 86 -2.11 -7.11 -12.85
CA GLY A 86 -2.44 -8.51 -13.08
C GLY A 86 -1.20 -9.38 -13.28
N LEU A 87 -0.28 -8.95 -14.15
CA LEU A 87 0.97 -9.65 -14.40
C LEU A 87 1.84 -9.77 -13.14
N VAL A 88 1.95 -8.72 -12.33
CA VAL A 88 2.75 -8.77 -11.10
C VAL A 88 2.16 -9.71 -10.06
N VAL A 89 0.83 -9.70 -9.89
CA VAL A 89 0.17 -10.62 -8.97
C VAL A 89 0.32 -12.08 -9.43
N LEU A 90 0.21 -12.33 -10.73
CA LEU A 90 0.30 -13.69 -11.29
C LEU A 90 1.72 -14.25 -11.29
N PHE A 91 2.73 -13.43 -11.59
CA PHE A 91 4.08 -13.91 -11.90
C PHE A 91 5.17 -13.42 -10.96
N MET A 92 5.00 -12.28 -10.29
CA MET A 92 6.07 -11.67 -9.48
C MET A 92 5.88 -11.81 -7.97
N PHE A 93 4.69 -12.24 -7.51
CA PHE A 93 4.47 -12.51 -6.08
C PHE A 93 5.16 -13.78 -5.61
N ASP A 94 6.10 -13.61 -4.69
CA ASP A 94 6.69 -14.72 -3.94
C ASP A 94 5.81 -15.07 -2.73
N TRP A 95 4.84 -15.94 -2.97
CA TRP A 95 3.94 -16.44 -1.93
C TRP A 95 4.67 -17.22 -0.82
N ALA A 96 5.84 -17.81 -1.11
CA ALA A 96 6.65 -18.50 -0.11
C ALA A 96 7.35 -17.50 0.82
N ALA A 97 7.76 -16.34 0.29
CA ALA A 97 8.27 -15.24 1.10
C ALA A 97 7.18 -14.69 2.05
N LEU A 98 5.92 -14.59 1.60
CA LEU A 98 4.80 -14.25 2.49
C LEU A 98 4.61 -15.28 3.61
N ASP A 99 4.63 -16.58 3.29
CA ASP A 99 4.51 -17.64 4.30
C ASP A 99 5.66 -17.60 5.31
N ASN A 100 6.88 -17.34 4.83
CA ASN A 100 8.04 -17.19 5.70
C ASN A 100 7.89 -15.98 6.63
N HIS A 101 7.45 -14.83 6.11
CA HIS A 101 7.13 -13.65 6.91
C HIS A 101 6.13 -13.99 8.03
N VAL A 102 5.00 -14.62 7.69
CA VAL A 102 3.96 -15.00 8.67
C VAL A 102 4.54 -15.93 9.74
N SER A 103 5.35 -16.93 9.34
CA SER A 103 5.95 -17.88 10.28
C SER A 103 6.92 -17.22 11.28
N ILE A 104 7.69 -16.22 10.82
CA ILE A 104 8.65 -15.51 11.67
C ILE A 104 7.90 -14.56 12.59
N THR A 105 6.94 -13.80 12.05
CA THR A 105 6.10 -12.88 12.82
C THR A 105 5.37 -13.63 13.94
N GLN A 106 4.81 -14.81 13.68
CA GLN A 106 4.20 -15.67 14.70
C GLN A 106 5.16 -16.01 15.85
N LYS A 107 6.43 -16.34 15.55
CA LYS A 107 7.43 -16.67 16.57
C LYS A 107 7.75 -15.47 17.48
N VAL A 108 7.85 -14.28 16.89
CA VAL A 108 8.11 -13.04 17.65
C VAL A 108 6.87 -12.58 18.41
N TRP A 109 5.69 -12.77 17.83
CA TRP A 109 4.40 -12.39 18.43
C TRP A 109 4.17 -13.03 19.81
N LEU A 110 4.50 -14.32 19.95
CA LEU A 110 4.42 -15.04 21.23
C LEU A 110 5.26 -14.42 22.36
N LYS A 111 6.15 -13.47 22.05
CA LYS A 111 7.05 -12.78 22.97
C LYS A 111 6.72 -11.28 23.13
N MET A 112 5.66 -10.81 22.49
CA MET A 112 5.19 -9.42 22.60
C MET A 112 4.57 -9.15 23.97
N ASP A 113 4.85 -7.96 24.48
CA ASP A 113 4.29 -7.46 25.73
C ASP A 113 2.95 -6.74 25.48
N GLN A 114 2.25 -6.42 26.57
CA GLN A 114 0.94 -5.75 26.50
C GLN A 114 1.00 -4.41 25.75
N LYS A 115 2.07 -3.63 25.94
CA LYS A 115 2.25 -2.32 25.27
C LYS A 115 2.35 -2.46 23.75
N SER A 116 3.04 -3.49 23.25
CA SER A 116 3.09 -3.79 21.81
C SER A 116 1.71 -4.16 21.25
N HIS A 117 0.92 -4.93 22.01
CA HIS A 117 -0.47 -5.26 21.63
C HIS A 117 -1.34 -4.00 21.56
N GLU A 118 -1.25 -3.11 22.55
CA GLU A 118 -1.97 -1.83 22.55
C GLU A 118 -1.58 -0.94 21.34
N PHE A 119 -0.29 -0.91 20.99
CA PHE A 119 0.19 -0.21 19.80
C PHE A 119 -0.45 -0.76 18.51
N ILE A 120 -0.54 -2.08 18.38
CA ILE A 120 -1.16 -2.74 17.22
C ILE A 120 -2.65 -2.43 17.15
N ILE A 121 -3.38 -2.54 18.26
CA ILE A 121 -4.81 -2.22 18.33
C ILE A 121 -5.07 -0.77 17.90
N LYS A 122 -4.29 0.19 18.42
CA LYS A 122 -4.40 1.60 18.04
C LYS A 122 -4.13 1.81 16.56
N SER A 123 -3.09 1.15 16.02
CA SER A 123 -2.70 1.28 14.61
C SER A 123 -3.74 0.67 13.67
N ARG A 124 -4.34 -0.47 14.04
CA ARG A 124 -5.44 -1.11 13.31
C ARG A 124 -6.72 -0.29 13.30
N ARG A 125 -7.04 0.43 14.39
CA ARG A 125 -8.17 1.37 14.40
C ARG A 125 -7.98 2.51 13.41
N PHE A 126 -6.77 3.09 13.38
CA PHE A 126 -6.46 4.13 12.40
C PHE A 126 -6.48 3.59 10.96
N LYS A 127 -5.96 2.38 10.73
CA LYS A 127 -6.07 1.65 9.45
C LYS A 127 -7.52 1.54 9.00
N LEU A 128 -8.42 1.11 9.89
CA LEU A 128 -9.83 0.92 9.56
C LEU A 128 -10.50 2.22 9.10
N ILE A 129 -10.20 3.34 9.75
CA ILE A 129 -10.74 4.65 9.37
C ILE A 129 -10.29 5.02 7.96
N VAL A 130 -8.99 4.90 7.68
CA VAL A 130 -8.42 5.21 6.36
C VAL A 130 -8.99 4.29 5.28
N MET A 131 -9.04 2.98 5.55
CA MET A 131 -9.58 1.99 4.61
C MET A 131 -11.06 2.26 4.33
N THR A 132 -11.87 2.52 5.35
CA THR A 132 -13.31 2.81 5.16
C THR A 132 -13.51 4.08 4.34
N PHE A 133 -12.77 5.15 4.66
CA PHE A 133 -12.88 6.42 3.94
C PHE A 133 -12.59 6.25 2.46
N SER A 134 -11.50 5.58 2.12
CA SER A 134 -11.13 5.45 0.72
C SER A 134 -11.96 4.39 -0.02
N SER A 135 -12.40 3.30 0.62
CA SER A 135 -13.40 2.38 0.03
C SER A 135 -14.70 3.11 -0.33
N LEU A 136 -15.15 4.06 0.48
CA LEU A 136 -16.32 4.90 0.16
C LEU A 136 -16.07 5.79 -1.05
N ASN A 137 -14.87 6.41 -1.15
CA ASN A 137 -14.51 7.23 -2.30
C ASN A 137 -14.43 6.39 -3.59
N ASP A 138 -13.85 5.20 -3.54
CA ASP A 138 -13.77 4.30 -4.70
C ASP A 138 -15.16 3.79 -5.11
N LEU A 139 -16.03 3.52 -4.15
CA LEU A 139 -17.42 3.15 -4.43
C LEU A 139 -18.15 4.31 -5.13
N ILE A 140 -18.02 5.54 -4.63
CA ILE A 140 -18.60 6.73 -5.26
C ILE A 140 -18.03 6.91 -6.67
N TRP A 141 -16.72 6.77 -6.85
CA TRP A 141 -16.06 6.86 -8.14
C TRP A 141 -16.62 5.84 -9.13
N THR A 142 -16.76 4.58 -8.71
CA THR A 142 -17.30 3.48 -9.52
C THR A 142 -18.77 3.73 -9.87
N LEU A 143 -19.59 4.18 -8.91
CA LEU A 143 -21.02 4.47 -9.14
C LEU A 143 -21.20 5.68 -10.06
N VAL A 144 -20.46 6.76 -9.85
CA VAL A 144 -20.49 7.95 -10.73
C VAL A 144 -20.05 7.57 -12.14
N GLY A 145 -18.96 6.81 -12.28
CA GLY A 145 -18.48 6.30 -13.56
C GLY A 145 -19.53 5.43 -14.28
N ALA A 146 -20.16 4.51 -13.56
CA ALA A 146 -21.13 3.58 -14.14
C ALA A 146 -22.49 4.20 -14.49
N TYR A 147 -22.96 5.21 -13.72
CA TYR A 147 -24.32 5.75 -13.85
C TYR A 147 -24.39 7.16 -14.47
N LEU A 148 -23.39 8.03 -14.23
CA LEU A 148 -23.42 9.43 -14.67
C LEU A 148 -22.66 9.69 -15.96
N PHE A 149 -21.81 8.77 -16.40
CA PHE A 149 -21.41 8.70 -17.79
C PHE A 149 -22.38 7.75 -18.48
N PRO A 150 -23.55 8.24 -18.96
CA PRO A 150 -24.15 7.54 -20.06
C PRO A 150 -23.05 7.50 -21.11
N THR A 151 -22.73 6.30 -21.50
CA THR A 151 -22.02 6.01 -22.72
C THR A 151 -22.85 6.59 -23.88
N ASP A 152 -22.83 7.91 -24.01
CA ASP A 152 -23.47 8.70 -25.06
C ASP A 152 -22.63 8.66 -26.34
N SER A 153 -21.48 7.96 -26.32
CA SER A 153 -20.96 7.39 -27.55
C SER A 153 -22.04 6.46 -28.11
N GLU A 154 -22.56 6.81 -29.28
CA GLU A 154 -23.61 6.05 -29.99
C GLU A 154 -23.27 4.55 -30.04
N ASP A 155 -21.99 4.20 -30.08
CA ASP A 155 -21.43 2.84 -30.08
C ASP A 155 -21.74 1.97 -28.85
N PHE A 156 -22.12 2.55 -27.72
CA PHE A 156 -22.44 1.80 -26.51
C PHE A 156 -23.95 1.60 -26.32
N LYS A 157 -24.81 2.26 -27.10
CA LYS A 157 -26.25 2.00 -27.10
C LYS A 157 -26.57 0.60 -27.65
N ASP A 158 -25.74 0.10 -28.57
CA ASP A 158 -25.95 -1.18 -29.23
C ASP A 158 -25.43 -2.40 -28.44
N ARG A 159 -24.72 -2.18 -27.32
CA ARG A 159 -24.22 -3.30 -26.51
C ARG A 159 -25.34 -3.92 -25.66
N PRO A 160 -25.40 -5.27 -25.56
CA PRO A 160 -26.36 -5.94 -24.68
C PRO A 160 -26.21 -5.44 -23.25
N SER A 161 -27.33 -5.15 -22.58
CA SER A 161 -27.35 -4.67 -21.19
C SER A 161 -26.53 -5.57 -20.25
N ILE A 162 -26.61 -6.88 -20.44
CA ILE A 162 -25.88 -7.90 -19.69
C ILE A 162 -24.37 -7.65 -19.69
N TYR A 163 -23.80 -7.24 -20.83
CA TYR A 163 -22.37 -7.03 -20.96
C TYR A 163 -21.89 -5.84 -20.11
N LYS A 164 -22.68 -4.75 -20.02
CA LYS A 164 -22.37 -3.60 -19.16
C LYS A 164 -22.34 -3.99 -17.69
N TYR A 165 -23.29 -4.82 -17.26
CA TYR A 165 -23.30 -5.36 -15.88
C TYR A 165 -22.09 -6.24 -15.58
N VAL A 166 -21.66 -7.09 -16.53
CA VAL A 166 -20.48 -7.94 -16.34
C VAL A 166 -19.22 -7.11 -16.14
N ILE A 167 -19.02 -6.05 -16.94
CA ILE A 167 -17.85 -5.16 -16.79
C ILE A 167 -17.87 -4.46 -15.43
N ALA A 168 -19.01 -3.87 -15.04
CA ALA A 168 -19.13 -3.17 -13.77
C ALA A 168 -18.87 -4.09 -12.57
N VAL A 169 -19.33 -5.34 -12.63
CA VAL A 169 -19.03 -6.35 -11.60
C VAL A 169 -17.54 -6.71 -11.58
N CYS A 170 -16.91 -6.91 -12.74
CA CYS A 170 -15.47 -7.19 -12.82
C CYS A 170 -14.63 -6.05 -12.26
N GLU A 171 -14.99 -4.81 -12.57
CA GLU A 171 -14.32 -3.61 -12.06
C GLU A 171 -14.47 -3.52 -10.53
N PHE A 172 -15.70 -3.67 -10.02
CA PHE A 172 -15.96 -3.70 -8.58
C PHE A 172 -15.15 -4.78 -7.86
N VAL A 173 -15.11 -5.99 -8.41
CA VAL A 173 -14.32 -7.10 -7.84
C VAL A 173 -12.82 -6.80 -7.85
N THR A 174 -12.33 -6.14 -8.90
CA THR A 174 -10.91 -5.74 -9.01
C THR A 174 -10.56 -4.66 -7.98
N VAL A 175 -11.43 -3.66 -7.80
CA VAL A 175 -11.29 -2.62 -6.75
C VAL A 175 -11.27 -3.26 -5.37
N MET A 176 -12.19 -4.19 -5.08
CA MET A 176 -12.19 -4.91 -3.81
C MET A 176 -10.92 -5.73 -3.59
N GLY A 177 -10.40 -6.37 -4.64
CA GLY A 177 -9.11 -7.05 -4.59
C GLY A 177 -7.96 -6.11 -4.26
N TRP A 178 -7.95 -4.92 -4.86
CA TRP A 178 -6.93 -3.89 -4.62
C TRP A 178 -6.96 -3.37 -3.18
N LEU A 179 -8.14 -3.06 -2.67
CA LEU A 179 -8.37 -2.68 -1.27
C LEU A 179 -7.89 -3.76 -0.31
N PHE A 180 -8.17 -5.03 -0.62
CA PHE A 180 -7.69 -6.16 0.17
C PHE A 180 -6.16 -6.23 0.22
N MET A 181 -5.49 -6.02 -0.91
CA MET A 181 -4.03 -5.97 -0.96
C MET A 181 -3.46 -4.83 -0.13
N LEU A 182 -4.03 -3.63 -0.23
CA LEU A 182 -3.58 -2.49 0.58
C LEU A 182 -3.76 -2.73 2.08
N ASN A 183 -4.87 -3.36 2.47
CA ASN A 183 -5.11 -3.77 3.85
C ASN A 183 -4.05 -4.78 4.33
N MET A 184 -3.70 -5.77 3.51
CA MET A 184 -2.66 -6.75 3.82
C MET A 184 -1.28 -6.09 3.96
N ILE A 185 -0.89 -5.20 3.05
CA ILE A 185 0.39 -4.49 3.12
C ILE A 185 0.47 -3.65 4.40
N SER A 186 -0.60 -2.94 4.72
CA SER A 186 -0.69 -2.12 5.93
C SER A 186 -0.55 -2.96 7.19
N GLU A 187 -1.16 -4.14 7.21
CA GLU A 187 -1.08 -5.09 8.32
C GLU A 187 0.33 -5.64 8.51
N ILE A 188 1.01 -6.04 7.42
CA ILE A 188 2.42 -6.42 7.44
C ILE A 188 3.27 -5.31 8.05
N CYS A 189 3.09 -4.06 7.60
CA CYS A 189 3.82 -2.92 8.15
C CYS A 189 3.54 -2.69 9.64
N ILE A 190 2.29 -2.76 10.09
CA ILE A 190 1.93 -2.60 11.51
C ILE A 190 2.61 -3.67 12.36
N ASN A 191 2.60 -4.93 11.92
CA ASN A 191 3.25 -6.03 12.64
C ASN A 191 4.77 -5.82 12.73
N LEU A 192 5.43 -5.40 11.64
CA LEU A 192 6.85 -5.07 11.63
C LEU A 192 7.17 -3.88 12.56
N GLN A 193 6.38 -2.81 12.50
CA GLN A 193 6.53 -1.65 13.38
C GLN A 193 6.42 -2.05 14.85
N ALA A 194 5.44 -2.89 15.20
CA ALA A 194 5.25 -3.37 16.56
C ALA A 194 6.42 -4.23 17.05
N MET A 195 6.95 -5.12 16.21
CA MET A 195 8.13 -5.94 16.54
C MET A 195 9.36 -5.08 16.82
N PHE A 196 9.64 -4.06 15.99
CA PHE A 196 10.75 -3.14 16.25
C PHE A 196 10.49 -2.25 17.47
N ALA A 197 9.27 -1.74 17.63
CA ALA A 197 8.89 -0.93 18.78
C ALA A 197 9.06 -1.69 20.10
N MET A 198 8.68 -2.97 20.16
CA MET A 198 8.90 -3.86 21.30
C MET A 198 10.40 -3.94 21.66
N ILE A 199 11.26 -4.12 20.65
CA ILE A 199 12.71 -4.23 20.88
C ILE A 199 13.26 -2.91 21.42
N ASN A 200 12.91 -1.79 20.79
CA ASN A 200 13.35 -0.46 21.25
C ASN A 200 12.88 -0.20 22.69
N GLN A 201 11.63 -0.51 23.00
CA GLN A 201 11.09 -0.36 24.34
C GLN A 201 11.85 -1.21 25.37
N LYS A 202 12.22 -2.45 25.03
CA LYS A 202 13.03 -3.30 25.91
C LYS A 202 14.45 -2.78 26.12
N LEU A 203 14.96 -1.95 25.21
CA LEU A 203 16.23 -1.24 25.38
C LEU A 203 16.08 -0.03 26.31
N THR A 204 14.94 0.69 26.27
CA THR A 204 14.71 1.89 27.09
C THR A 204 14.18 1.60 28.51
N ASP A 205 13.22 0.68 28.67
CA ASP A 205 12.40 0.54 29.89
C ASP A 205 13.06 -0.29 31.01
N HIS A 206 14.26 -0.85 30.82
CA HIS A 206 14.89 -1.71 31.84
C HIS A 206 16.08 -1.00 32.50
N PRO A 207 16.04 -0.71 33.82
CA PRO A 207 17.27 -0.53 34.57
C PRO A 207 17.97 -1.89 34.54
N PHE A 208 18.88 -2.05 33.59
CA PHE A 208 19.52 -3.33 33.34
C PHE A 208 20.11 -3.85 34.66
N ASN A 209 19.61 -5.00 35.11
CA ASN A 209 20.31 -5.71 36.15
C ASN A 209 21.63 -6.15 35.53
N ILE A 210 22.72 -5.50 35.92
CA ILE A 210 24.04 -5.59 35.27
C ILE A 210 24.45 -7.07 35.14
N ASP A 211 24.07 -7.89 36.13
CA ASP A 211 24.36 -9.32 36.20
C ASP A 211 23.77 -10.17 35.05
N HIS A 212 22.72 -9.70 34.37
CA HIS A 212 22.06 -10.42 33.26
C HIS A 212 22.01 -9.63 31.94
N LEU A 213 22.65 -8.47 31.91
CA LEU A 213 22.60 -7.54 30.79
C LEU A 213 23.06 -8.21 29.47
N THR A 214 24.16 -8.96 29.50
CA THR A 214 24.72 -9.62 28.31
C THR A 214 23.73 -10.60 27.67
N ASP A 215 23.04 -11.42 28.47
CA ASP A 215 22.07 -12.38 27.97
C ASP A 215 20.80 -11.69 27.44
N GLN A 216 20.37 -10.62 28.09
CA GLN A 216 19.24 -9.80 27.61
C GLN A 216 19.56 -9.17 26.25
N ILE A 217 20.75 -8.60 26.08
CA ILE A 217 21.17 -8.00 24.81
C ILE A 217 21.27 -9.05 23.70
N LYS A 218 21.79 -10.24 23.99
CA LYS A 218 21.79 -11.37 23.03
C LYS A 218 20.37 -11.74 22.59
N ILE A 219 19.43 -11.80 23.53
CA ILE A 219 18.01 -12.10 23.23
C ILE A 219 17.41 -10.99 22.36
N TYR A 220 17.64 -9.72 22.68
CA TYR A 220 17.09 -8.59 21.93
C TYR A 220 17.69 -8.51 20.52
N ARG A 221 19.00 -8.75 20.37
CA ARG A 221 19.65 -8.85 19.06
C ARG A 221 19.11 -10.02 18.24
N SER A 222 18.80 -11.15 18.87
CA SER A 222 18.16 -12.29 18.21
C SER A 222 16.77 -11.94 17.69
N TYR A 223 15.94 -11.28 18.51
CA TYR A 223 14.63 -10.78 18.07
C TYR A 223 14.77 -9.75 16.95
N TYR A 224 15.73 -8.83 17.04
CA TYR A 224 16.00 -7.88 15.98
C TYR A 224 16.39 -8.54 14.65
N SER A 225 17.24 -9.57 14.71
CA SER A 225 17.62 -10.37 13.53
C SER A 225 16.42 -11.12 12.94
N LEU A 226 15.52 -11.66 13.77
CA LEU A 226 14.27 -12.27 13.32
C LEU A 226 13.37 -11.24 12.64
N THR A 227 13.17 -10.07 13.25
CA THR A 227 12.36 -9.00 12.66
C THR A 227 12.93 -8.53 11.33
N ILE A 228 14.26 -8.41 11.20
CA ILE A 228 14.90 -8.12 9.90
C ILE A 228 14.56 -9.17 8.85
N ARG A 229 14.65 -10.47 9.19
CA ARG A 229 14.30 -11.55 8.25
C ARG A 229 12.82 -11.52 7.87
N ALA A 230 11.94 -11.18 8.81
CA ALA A 230 10.53 -10.96 8.51
C ALA A 230 10.32 -9.78 7.55
N THR A 231 11.04 -8.67 7.75
CA THR A 231 11.01 -7.50 6.85
C THR A 231 11.52 -7.85 5.46
N GLN A 232 12.64 -8.57 5.35
CA GLN A 232 13.19 -9.01 4.06
C GLN A 232 12.23 -9.93 3.30
N SER A 233 11.55 -10.84 4.01
CA SER A 233 10.56 -11.73 3.40
C SER A 233 9.33 -10.95 2.92
N ALA A 234 8.86 -9.97 3.70
CA ALA A 234 7.80 -9.07 3.27
C ALA A 234 8.23 -8.19 2.08
N GLU A 235 9.46 -7.68 2.08
CA GLU A 235 10.02 -6.89 0.99
C GLU A 235 10.11 -7.70 -0.29
N THR A 236 10.59 -8.94 -0.23
CA THR A 236 10.67 -9.84 -1.40
C THR A 236 9.29 -10.10 -2.00
N PHE A 237 8.27 -10.27 -1.16
CA PHE A 237 6.89 -10.44 -1.60
C PHE A 237 6.30 -9.16 -2.22
N LEU A 238 6.56 -7.99 -1.65
CA LEU A 238 5.85 -6.74 -2.00
C LEU A 238 6.60 -5.80 -2.96
N CYS A 239 7.90 -5.97 -3.18
CA CYS A 239 8.78 -5.01 -3.86
C CYS A 239 8.22 -4.51 -5.20
N TYR A 240 7.84 -5.42 -6.09
CA TYR A 240 7.35 -5.07 -7.43
C TYR A 240 5.97 -4.40 -7.40
N TYR A 241 5.09 -4.85 -6.49
CA TYR A 241 3.76 -4.26 -6.37
C TYR A 241 3.80 -2.85 -5.77
N LEU A 242 4.63 -2.63 -4.74
CA LEU A 242 4.88 -1.28 -4.22
C LEU A 242 5.41 -0.35 -5.32
N THR A 243 6.33 -0.85 -6.15
CA THR A 243 6.87 -0.09 -7.29
C THR A 243 5.77 0.35 -8.25
N ILE A 244 4.86 -0.57 -8.62
CA ILE A 244 3.72 -0.24 -9.50
C ILE A 244 2.80 0.78 -8.86
N VAL A 245 2.47 0.64 -7.57
CA VAL A 245 1.61 1.59 -6.86
C VAL A 245 2.17 3.01 -6.92
N TYR A 246 3.49 3.19 -6.76
CA TYR A 246 4.12 4.51 -6.87
C TYR A 246 4.17 5.02 -8.33
N ILE A 247 4.47 4.15 -9.31
CA ILE A 247 4.48 4.53 -10.73
C ILE A 247 3.09 4.97 -11.17
N GLU A 248 2.07 4.20 -10.82
CA GLU A 248 0.67 4.49 -11.08
C GLU A 248 0.29 5.84 -10.48
N PHE A 249 0.64 6.11 -9.22
CA PHE A 249 0.30 7.39 -8.61
C PHE A 249 0.89 8.57 -9.38
N ILE A 250 2.18 8.52 -9.72
CA ILE A 250 2.87 9.61 -10.42
C ILE A 250 2.23 9.82 -11.79
N TYR A 251 2.04 8.72 -12.53
CA TYR A 251 1.52 8.80 -13.89
C TYR A 251 0.05 9.20 -13.91
N SER A 252 -0.79 8.68 -13.00
CA SER A 252 -2.20 9.08 -12.89
C SER A 252 -2.32 10.56 -12.55
N ASN A 253 -1.50 11.08 -11.63
CA ASN A 253 -1.47 12.52 -11.37
C ASN A 253 -1.05 13.32 -12.62
N LEU A 254 -0.01 12.88 -13.32
CA LEU A 254 0.45 13.56 -14.54
C LEU A 254 -0.65 13.61 -15.61
N VAL A 255 -1.24 12.45 -15.93
CA VAL A 255 -2.26 12.34 -16.97
C VAL A 255 -3.55 13.04 -16.58
N ASN A 256 -4.00 12.93 -15.33
CA ASN A 256 -5.18 13.64 -14.84
C ASN A 256 -5.01 15.17 -15.00
N ASN A 257 -3.81 15.69 -14.67
CA ASN A 257 -3.53 17.12 -14.84
C ASN A 257 -3.48 17.52 -16.32
N ILE A 258 -2.83 16.75 -17.18
CA ILE A 258 -2.80 17.01 -18.63
C ILE A 258 -4.21 16.96 -19.23
N PHE A 259 -5.01 15.96 -18.86
CA PHE A 259 -6.39 15.80 -19.30
C PHE A 259 -7.26 17.00 -18.88
N ASN A 260 -7.18 17.41 -17.60
CA ASN A 260 -7.89 18.58 -17.09
C ASN A 260 -7.49 19.88 -17.80
N LEU A 261 -6.20 20.03 -18.14
CA LEU A 261 -5.74 21.17 -18.93
C LEU A 261 -6.25 21.11 -20.36
N ALA A 262 -6.30 19.93 -20.98
CA ALA A 262 -6.75 19.70 -22.36
C ALA A 262 -8.26 19.93 -22.52
N SER A 263 -9.05 19.40 -21.59
CA SER A 263 -10.50 19.49 -21.54
C SER A 263 -10.92 19.94 -20.15
N PRO A 264 -11.01 21.26 -19.90
CA PRO A 264 -11.56 21.73 -18.64
C PRO A 264 -12.97 21.16 -18.50
N THR A 265 -13.16 20.28 -17.51
CA THR A 265 -14.41 19.58 -17.29
C THR A 265 -15.52 20.60 -17.06
N ASN A 266 -16.53 20.63 -17.94
CA ASN A 266 -17.66 21.55 -17.81
C ASN A 266 -18.78 20.97 -16.94
N SER A 267 -18.74 19.66 -16.63
CA SER A 267 -19.76 19.00 -15.82
C SER A 267 -19.29 18.81 -14.37
N LEU A 268 -20.21 19.04 -13.43
CA LEU A 268 -19.99 18.80 -12.01
C LEU A 268 -19.69 17.32 -11.71
N ALA A 269 -20.25 16.40 -12.51
CA ALA A 269 -20.03 14.96 -12.36
C ALA A 269 -18.57 14.56 -12.63
N ASP A 270 -17.99 15.06 -13.72
CA ASP A 270 -16.59 14.78 -14.09
C ASP A 270 -15.62 15.32 -13.03
N SER A 271 -15.87 16.55 -12.56
CA SER A 271 -15.07 17.17 -11.50
C SER A 271 -15.15 16.37 -10.19
N LEU A 272 -16.35 15.90 -9.80
CA LEU A 272 -16.53 15.07 -8.62
C LEU A 272 -15.84 13.71 -8.75
N GLN A 273 -15.93 13.07 -9.92
CA GLN A 273 -15.27 11.79 -10.17
C GLN A 273 -13.75 11.90 -10.02
N ILE A 274 -13.15 12.89 -10.67
CA ILE A 274 -11.70 13.14 -10.62
C ILE A 274 -11.27 13.48 -9.19
N LEU A 275 -12.06 14.29 -8.48
CA LEU A 275 -11.80 14.63 -7.08
C LEU A 275 -11.83 13.38 -6.19
N CYS A 276 -12.87 12.54 -6.29
CA CYS A 276 -12.99 11.31 -5.51
C CYS A 276 -11.82 10.34 -5.78
N TYR A 277 -11.46 10.16 -7.05
CA TYR A 277 -10.31 9.33 -7.45
C TYR A 277 -9.00 9.85 -6.84
N ASN A 278 -8.71 11.14 -7.02
CA ASN A 278 -7.47 11.73 -6.50
C ASN A 278 -7.43 11.70 -4.97
N LEU A 279 -8.56 11.95 -4.29
CA LEU A 279 -8.67 11.94 -2.85
C LEU A 279 -8.46 10.53 -2.28
N SER A 280 -9.10 9.52 -2.87
CA SER A 280 -8.91 8.11 -2.50
C SER A 280 -7.45 7.69 -2.65
N THR A 281 -6.89 7.88 -3.85
CA THR A 281 -5.54 7.46 -4.22
C THR A 281 -4.49 8.17 -3.36
N THR A 282 -4.63 9.48 -3.15
CA THR A 282 -3.69 10.27 -2.33
C THR A 282 -3.75 9.85 -0.87
N THR A 283 -4.95 9.64 -0.32
CA THR A 283 -5.13 9.24 1.08
C THR A 283 -4.48 7.88 1.34
N TYR A 284 -4.69 6.91 0.44
CA TYR A 284 -4.07 5.60 0.55
C TYR A 284 -2.56 5.66 0.38
N LEU A 285 -2.06 6.36 -0.64
CA LEU A 285 -0.63 6.43 -0.86
C LEU A 285 0.08 7.09 0.32
N PHE A 286 -0.49 8.16 0.87
CA PHE A 286 0.07 8.82 2.05
C PHE A 286 0.11 7.86 3.25
N TYR A 287 -0.99 7.16 3.51
CA TYR A 287 -1.07 6.19 4.60
C TYR A 287 -0.09 5.01 4.41
N LEU A 288 -0.03 4.44 3.21
CA LEU A 288 0.89 3.37 2.86
C LEU A 288 2.34 3.83 3.06
N THR A 289 2.70 4.95 2.46
CA THR A 289 4.03 5.57 2.55
C THR A 289 4.44 5.82 3.99
N TYR A 290 3.53 6.38 4.79
CA TYR A 290 3.77 6.61 6.22
C TYR A 290 4.12 5.32 6.96
N ASN A 291 3.40 4.23 6.68
CA ASN A 291 3.66 2.93 7.30
C ASN A 291 4.98 2.30 6.85
N LEU A 292 5.33 2.41 5.56
CA LEU A 292 6.59 1.92 5.01
C LEU A 292 7.78 2.66 5.63
N ILE A 293 7.71 3.99 5.69
CA ILE A 293 8.70 4.85 6.36
C ILE A 293 8.82 4.49 7.83
N LYS A 294 7.70 4.26 8.53
CA LYS A 294 7.71 3.92 9.94
C LYS A 294 8.44 2.62 10.23
N VAL A 295 8.35 1.61 9.38
CA VAL A 295 9.12 0.37 9.55
C VAL A 295 10.62 0.67 9.56
N ASN A 296 11.10 1.48 8.60
CA ASN A 296 12.50 1.91 8.56
C ASN A 296 12.87 2.81 9.75
N TYR A 297 11.98 3.70 10.20
CA TYR A 297 12.24 4.54 11.37
C TYR A 297 12.38 3.69 12.64
N PHE A 298 11.43 2.79 12.91
CA PHE A 298 11.45 1.95 14.11
C PHE A 298 12.62 0.97 14.11
N SER A 299 13.11 0.51 12.96
CA SER A 299 14.29 -0.37 12.93
C SER A 299 15.59 0.30 13.38
N HIS A 300 15.62 1.64 13.46
CA HIS A 300 16.80 2.41 13.86
C HIS A 300 16.62 3.24 15.14
N LYS A 301 15.37 3.44 15.59
CA LYS A 301 15.04 4.35 16.70
C LYS A 301 15.83 4.07 17.99
N GLY A 302 16.06 2.80 18.34
CA GLY A 302 16.78 2.42 19.57
C GLY A 302 18.31 2.44 19.48
N SER A 303 18.90 2.95 18.40
CA SER A 303 20.37 2.96 18.27
C SER A 303 21.05 3.87 19.29
N GLU A 304 20.43 5.01 19.62
CA GLU A 304 20.97 5.93 20.63
C GLU A 304 20.88 5.32 22.04
N ASP A 305 19.73 4.76 22.41
CA ASP A 305 19.54 4.05 23.70
C ASP A 305 20.56 2.90 23.86
N LEU A 306 20.82 2.16 22.78
CA LEU A 306 21.80 1.09 22.75
C LEU A 306 23.25 1.61 22.84
N TYR A 307 23.52 2.79 22.28
CA TYR A 307 24.81 3.46 22.41
C TYR A 307 25.06 3.94 23.84
N GLU A 308 24.07 4.57 24.48
CA GLU A 308 24.15 4.95 25.90
C GLU A 308 24.46 3.74 26.78
N LEU A 309 23.84 2.59 26.49
CA LEU A 309 24.10 1.35 27.22
C LEU A 309 25.54 0.86 27.09
N SER A 310 26.19 1.08 25.95
CA SER A 310 27.60 0.72 25.74
C SER A 310 28.55 1.47 26.69
N LEU A 311 28.15 2.68 27.13
CA LEU A 311 28.92 3.53 28.03
C LEU A 311 28.74 3.14 29.51
N LEU A 312 27.65 2.42 29.84
CA LEU A 312 27.27 2.10 31.21
C LEU A 312 27.75 0.72 31.68
N THR A 313 28.16 -0.16 30.76
CA THR A 313 28.65 -1.50 31.10
C THR A 313 30.17 -1.55 31.13
N ASP A 314 30.74 -2.30 32.07
CA ASP A 314 32.19 -2.60 32.11
C ASP A 314 32.51 -4.02 31.60
N ASP A 315 31.50 -4.84 31.32
CA ASP A 315 31.70 -6.19 30.78
C ASP A 315 32.09 -6.14 29.30
N ASN A 316 33.27 -6.68 28.98
CA ASN A 316 33.77 -6.77 27.62
C ASN A 316 32.87 -7.61 26.71
N GLN A 317 32.24 -8.67 27.22
CA GLN A 317 31.33 -9.50 26.40
C GLN A 317 30.06 -8.72 26.05
N CYS A 318 29.49 -8.02 27.04
CA CYS A 318 28.37 -7.11 26.81
C CYS A 318 28.71 -6.03 25.78
N LYS A 319 29.86 -5.37 25.89
CA LYS A 319 30.30 -4.34 24.92
C LYS A 319 30.35 -4.89 23.50
N GLN A 320 30.95 -6.06 23.30
CA GLN A 320 31.01 -6.69 21.98
C GLN A 320 29.61 -6.99 21.40
N GLU A 321 28.69 -7.48 22.22
CA GLU A 321 27.31 -7.73 21.78
C GLU A 321 26.57 -6.43 21.41
N ILE A 322 26.77 -5.37 22.19
CA ILE A 322 26.22 -4.04 21.91
C ILE A 322 26.82 -3.46 20.62
N GLU A 323 28.13 -3.53 20.43
CA GLU A 323 28.81 -3.07 19.21
C GLU A 323 28.30 -3.80 17.96
N LEU A 324 28.13 -5.12 18.02
CA LEU A 324 27.55 -5.90 16.92
C LEU A 324 26.12 -5.48 16.62
N PHE A 325 25.34 -5.17 17.65
CA PHE A 325 23.96 -4.74 17.49
C PHE A 325 23.89 -3.31 16.91
N LEU A 326 24.67 -2.36 17.41
CA LEU A 326 24.82 -1.01 16.85
C LEU A 326 25.28 -1.06 15.39
N TYR A 327 26.28 -1.89 15.08
CA TYR A 327 26.75 -2.09 13.71
C TYR A 327 25.63 -2.58 12.79
N ARG A 328 24.74 -3.47 13.28
CA ARG A 328 23.59 -3.92 12.47
C ARG A 328 22.57 -2.80 12.27
N MET A 329 22.26 -2.03 13.31
CA MET A 329 21.31 -0.91 13.24
C MET A 329 21.85 0.25 12.38
N SER A 330 23.16 0.49 12.36
CA SER A 330 23.74 1.61 11.61
C SER A 330 23.68 1.46 10.09
N LYS A 331 23.48 0.22 9.58
CA LYS A 331 23.42 -0.06 8.13
C LYS A 331 22.26 0.61 7.40
N LYS A 332 21.18 1.00 8.10
CA LYS A 332 20.01 1.69 7.52
C LYS A 332 19.39 0.99 6.30
N ASP A 333 19.62 -0.31 6.16
CA ASP A 333 19.23 -1.18 5.05
C ASP A 333 17.93 -1.95 5.32
N VAL A 334 17.26 -1.68 6.45
CA VAL A 334 16.03 -2.35 6.86
C VAL A 334 14.82 -1.52 6.44
N GLY A 335 13.94 -2.10 5.62
CA GLY A 335 12.72 -1.45 5.15
C GLY A 335 12.25 -2.02 3.82
N PHE A 336 11.34 -1.29 3.17
CA PHE A 336 10.85 -1.62 1.84
C PHE A 336 11.57 -0.80 0.79
N THR A 337 11.70 -1.35 -0.41
CA THR A 337 12.45 -0.74 -1.51
C THR A 337 11.55 -0.42 -2.69
N PHE A 338 11.93 0.59 -3.47
CA PHE A 338 11.40 0.83 -4.81
C PHE A 338 12.22 0.00 -5.81
N SER A 339 11.66 -1.11 -6.29
CA SER A 339 12.27 -2.06 -7.25
C SER A 339 13.70 -2.51 -6.88
N LYS A 340 13.99 -2.71 -5.58
CA LYS A 340 15.33 -3.02 -5.04
C LYS A 340 16.40 -1.95 -5.33
N LEU A 341 16.03 -0.77 -5.82
CA LEU A 341 16.96 0.32 -6.12
C LEU A 341 17.26 1.16 -4.87
N PHE A 342 16.21 1.64 -4.20
CA PHE A 342 16.34 2.54 -3.05
C PHE A 342 15.33 2.17 -1.96
N VAL A 343 15.73 2.32 -0.69
CA VAL A 343 14.83 2.18 0.45
C VAL A 343 13.85 3.36 0.48
N ILE A 344 12.57 3.07 0.69
CA ILE A 344 11.51 4.06 0.82
C ILE A 344 11.70 4.80 2.15
N THR A 345 12.30 5.98 2.05
CA THR A 345 12.60 6.89 3.16
C THR A 345 11.86 8.21 2.98
N PRO A 346 11.76 9.06 4.03
CA PRO A 346 11.17 10.39 3.88
C PRO A 346 11.80 11.19 2.74
N ASN A 347 13.14 11.09 2.58
CA ASN A 347 13.87 11.79 1.53
C ASN A 347 13.44 11.32 0.13
N PHE A 348 13.30 10.00 -0.07
CA PHE A 348 12.83 9.44 -1.35
C PHE A 348 11.45 10.01 -1.72
N ILE A 349 10.53 10.06 -0.76
CA ILE A 349 9.16 10.54 -0.99
C ILE A 349 9.12 12.03 -1.26
N THR A 350 9.91 12.83 -0.55
CA THR A 350 10.04 14.26 -0.84
C THR A 350 10.56 14.47 -2.26
N SER A 351 11.60 13.74 -2.68
CA SER A 351 12.11 13.81 -4.05
C SER A 351 11.06 13.41 -5.09
N LEU A 352 10.29 12.36 -4.83
CA LEU A 352 9.22 11.89 -5.71
C LEU A 352 8.10 12.93 -5.85
N PHE A 353 7.70 13.53 -4.72
CA PHE A 353 6.70 14.60 -4.68
C PHE A 353 7.18 15.85 -5.42
N THR A 354 8.43 16.27 -5.21
CA THR A 354 9.03 17.39 -5.94
C THR A 354 9.04 17.12 -7.44
N LEU A 355 9.45 15.92 -7.87
CA LEU A 355 9.44 15.54 -9.28
C LEU A 355 8.02 15.60 -9.86
N ALA A 356 7.04 15.02 -9.18
CA ALA A 356 5.64 15.05 -9.61
C ALA A 356 5.12 16.49 -9.73
N LEU A 357 5.39 17.34 -8.72
CA LEU A 357 5.01 18.74 -8.73
C LEU A 357 5.68 19.51 -9.88
N THR A 358 6.97 19.29 -10.13
CA THR A 358 7.69 19.92 -11.24
C THR A 358 7.06 19.54 -12.59
N LEU A 359 6.73 18.25 -12.79
CA LEU A 359 6.09 17.79 -14.02
C LEU A 359 4.68 18.40 -14.19
N ILE A 360 3.90 18.47 -13.12
CA ILE A 360 2.57 19.11 -13.13
C ILE A 360 2.70 20.60 -13.48
N LEU A 361 3.63 21.33 -12.86
CA LEU A 361 3.85 22.76 -13.13
C LEU A 361 4.42 23.03 -14.52
N ALA A 362 5.18 22.10 -15.09
CA ALA A 362 5.70 22.20 -16.46
C ALA A 362 4.64 21.87 -17.53
N SER A 363 3.57 21.15 -17.16
CA SER A 363 2.56 20.68 -18.11
C SER A 363 1.89 21.77 -18.97
N PRO A 364 1.60 22.99 -18.47
CA PRO A 364 1.02 24.05 -19.31
C PRO A 364 1.96 24.53 -20.42
N SER A 365 3.28 24.46 -20.21
CA SER A 365 4.28 24.88 -21.20
C SER A 365 4.27 23.98 -22.44
N PHE A 366 3.86 22.71 -22.33
CA PHE A 366 3.69 21.83 -23.48
C PHE A 366 2.51 22.21 -24.37
N LYS A 367 1.54 22.99 -23.84
CA LYS A 367 0.36 23.45 -24.60
C LYS A 367 0.66 24.71 -25.45
N LEU A 368 1.78 25.40 -25.17
CA LEU A 368 2.11 26.71 -25.76
C LEU A 368 2.95 26.63 -27.06
N ASN A 369 3.34 25.42 -27.51
CA ASN A 369 3.92 25.20 -28.84
C ASN A 369 3.06 24.25 -29.66
N PRO A 370 1.95 24.72 -30.27
CA PRO A 370 1.32 24.02 -31.37
C PRO A 370 2.00 24.50 -32.67
N ASP A 371 3.10 23.86 -33.05
CA ASP A 371 3.62 23.94 -34.42
C ASP A 371 3.01 22.81 -35.27
#